data_AF-A0A1A3C6D9-F1
#
_entry.id   AF-A0A1A3C6D9-F1
#
_cell.length_a   1.000
_cell.length_b   1.000
_cell.length_c   1.000
_cell.angle_alpha   90.00
_cell.angle_beta   90.00
_cell.angle_gamma   90.00
#
_symmetry.space_group_name_H-M   'P 1'
#
loop_
_entity.id
_entity.type
_entity.pdbx_description
1 polymer ?
#
loop_
_entity_poly.entity_id
_entity_poly.type
_entity_poly.pdbx_seq_one_letter_code
_entity_poly.pdbx_strand_id
1 'polypeptide(L)'
;MWRHGGIAATGLLVTALLMPSAPAGAITLVGARQSMCGTSAFCPSDPAPDAGDQATAEQKIGDGYIQKQINCTPSLPPNPQSITWDPPGFAPNVGGSGVIRDANPQLGGQYRADYVNGRWHIEYPYC
;
A
#
# COMPACT_ATOMS: atom_id res chain seq x y z
N MET A 1 -46.25 36.47 30.88
CA MET A 1 -46.33 37.94 30.98
C MET A 1 -44.96 38.43 31.41
N TRP A 2 -44.31 39.28 30.58
CA TRP A 2 -43.09 40.06 30.85
C TRP A 2 -41.79 39.32 31.17
N ARG A 3 -40.60 39.80 30.81
CA ARG A 3 -40.04 40.62 29.71
C ARG A 3 -38.52 40.57 29.98
N HIS A 4 -37.74 40.34 28.94
CA HIS A 4 -36.28 40.29 28.98
C HIS A 4 -35.64 41.59 29.50
N GLY A 5 -34.60 41.46 30.32
CA GLY A 5 -33.64 42.52 30.63
C GLY A 5 -32.31 42.26 29.90
N GLY A 6 -31.98 43.12 28.93
CA GLY A 6 -30.60 43.43 28.53
C GLY A 6 -30.32 44.87 29.00
N ILE A 7 -29.11 45.43 29.01
CA ILE A 7 -27.88 45.17 28.26
C ILE A 7 -26.76 45.80 29.11
N ALA A 8 -25.60 45.14 29.27
CA ALA A 8 -24.37 45.80 29.70
C ALA A 8 -23.42 45.81 28.49
N ALA A 9 -23.13 47.01 27.98
CA ALA A 9 -22.13 47.25 26.97
C ALA A 9 -20.84 47.72 27.64
N THR A 10 -19.72 47.06 27.38
CA THR A 10 -18.39 47.60 27.57
C THR A 10 -17.51 47.04 26.47
N GLY A 11 -17.08 47.91 25.55
CA GLY A 11 -16.20 47.57 24.45
C GLY A 11 -14.77 48.05 24.68
N LEU A 12 -13.82 47.40 23.98
CA LEU A 12 -12.54 47.87 23.40
C LEU A 12 -11.62 46.63 23.26
N LEU A 13 -11.43 46.03 22.06
CA LEU A 13 -10.37 46.29 21.05
C LEU A 13 -8.95 46.18 21.68
N VAL A 14 -7.99 45.31 21.28
CA VAL A 14 -7.27 45.07 20.01
C VAL A 14 -6.39 43.82 20.29
N THR A 15 -6.09 42.82 19.42
CA THR A 15 -5.06 42.81 18.36
C THR A 15 -5.00 41.39 17.79
N ALA A 16 -4.93 41.23 16.47
CA ALA A 16 -4.62 39.96 15.82
C ALA A 16 -3.10 39.73 15.80
N LEU A 17 -2.64 38.55 16.24
CA LEU A 17 -1.32 38.01 15.91
C LEU A 17 -1.45 36.52 15.59
N LEU A 18 -1.11 36.18 14.34
CA LEU A 18 -0.91 34.84 13.82
C LEU A 18 0.25 34.14 14.55
N MET A 19 0.11 32.82 14.79
CA MET A 19 1.05 31.74 14.39
C MET A 19 0.79 30.47 15.23
N PRO A 20 0.35 29.34 14.64
CA PRO A 20 0.46 28.03 15.26
C PRO A 20 1.74 27.35 14.77
N SER A 21 2.76 27.24 15.64
CA SER A 21 3.90 26.37 15.42
C SER A 21 3.96 25.32 16.53
N ALA A 22 3.25 24.21 16.32
CA ALA A 22 3.48 23.00 17.08
C ALA A 22 4.80 22.36 16.59
N PRO A 23 5.79 22.11 17.45
CA PRO A 23 6.93 21.31 17.06
C PRO A 23 6.45 19.86 16.91
N ALA A 24 6.40 19.39 15.66
CA ALA A 24 6.32 17.98 15.36
C ALA A 24 7.54 17.30 16.00
N GLY A 25 7.30 16.57 17.09
CA GLY A 25 8.30 15.71 17.70
C GLY A 25 8.82 14.75 16.64
N ALA A 26 10.10 14.91 16.31
CA ALA A 26 10.79 14.08 15.35
C ALA A 26 10.74 12.62 15.80
N ILE A 27 10.03 11.79 15.05
CA ILE A 27 10.16 10.35 15.15
C ILE A 27 11.53 10.01 14.58
N THR A 28 12.51 9.81 15.45
CA THR A 28 13.80 9.23 15.07
C THR A 28 13.57 7.78 14.68
N LEU A 29 13.40 7.53 13.38
CA LEU A 29 13.44 6.18 12.83
C LEU A 29 14.89 5.68 12.96
N VAL A 30 15.17 4.94 14.03
CA VAL A 30 16.45 4.24 14.19
C VAL A 30 16.47 3.05 13.24
N GLY A 31 17.46 3.01 12.36
CA GLY A 31 17.62 1.91 11.41
C GLY A 31 18.45 2.23 10.17
N ALA A 32 19.42 3.14 10.25
CA ALA A 32 20.45 3.24 9.22
C ALA A 32 21.28 1.94 9.27
N ARG A 33 20.93 0.96 8.45
CA ARG A 33 21.81 -0.17 8.16
C ARG A 33 23.06 0.41 7.52
N GLN A 34 24.20 0.23 8.18
CA GLN A 34 25.50 0.65 7.65
C GLN A 34 25.75 -0.11 6.36
N SER A 35 25.54 0.56 5.22
CA SER A 35 25.94 0.05 3.91
C SER A 35 27.47 -0.05 3.88
N MET A 36 28.00 -1.26 3.72
CA MET A 36 29.43 -1.53 3.54
C MET A 36 29.91 -1.13 2.13
N CYS A 37 29.62 0.10 1.71
CA CYS A 37 30.10 0.63 0.45
C CYS A 37 31.17 1.67 0.74
N GLY A 38 32.42 1.31 0.44
CA GLY A 38 33.55 2.22 0.51
C GLY A 38 33.34 3.44 -0.38
N THR A 39 34.03 4.53 -0.04
CA THR A 39 33.93 5.90 -0.57
C THR A 39 34.02 6.08 -2.09
N SER A 40 34.22 5.01 -2.86
CA SER A 40 34.44 5.00 -4.31
C SER A 40 33.50 4.08 -5.08
N ALA A 41 32.55 3.39 -4.43
CA ALA A 41 31.56 2.56 -5.12
C ALA A 41 30.15 3.16 -4.97
N PHE A 42 29.57 3.61 -6.08
CA PHE A 42 28.13 3.87 -6.18
C PHE A 42 27.41 2.53 -6.09
N CYS A 43 27.13 2.10 -4.86
CA CYS A 43 26.24 0.98 -4.66
C CYS A 43 24.87 1.36 -5.21
N PRO A 44 24.24 0.48 -6.03
CA PRO A 44 22.87 0.69 -6.42
C PRO A 44 22.06 0.88 -5.15
N SER A 45 21.42 2.04 -4.99
CA SER A 45 20.41 2.19 -3.96
C SER A 45 19.37 1.09 -4.19
N ASP A 46 18.96 0.42 -3.10
CA ASP A 46 17.80 -0.47 -3.18
C ASP A 46 16.64 0.35 -3.77
N PRO A 47 15.89 -0.20 -4.75
CA PRO A 47 14.76 0.52 -5.31
C PRO A 47 13.83 1.00 -4.20
N ALA A 48 13.21 2.17 -4.38
CA ALA A 48 12.22 2.66 -3.44
C ALA A 48 11.15 1.56 -3.22
N PRO A 49 10.67 1.37 -1.99
CA PRO A 49 9.70 0.33 -1.70
C PRO A 49 8.48 0.50 -2.61
N ASP A 50 8.04 -0.59 -3.25
CA ASP A 50 6.82 -0.60 -4.06
C ASP A 50 5.64 -0.05 -3.22
N ALA A 51 4.65 0.59 -3.81
CA ALA A 51 3.47 0.96 -3.04
C ALA A 51 2.75 -0.30 -2.53
N GLY A 52 2.35 -0.32 -1.26
CA GLY A 52 1.71 -1.46 -0.60
C GLY A 52 0.18 -1.42 -0.64
N ASP A 53 -0.42 -0.66 -1.56
CA ASP A 53 -1.86 -0.53 -1.72
C ASP A 53 -2.46 -1.67 -2.56
N GLN A 54 -3.79 -1.83 -2.53
CA GLN A 54 -4.48 -2.91 -3.21
C GLN A 54 -4.36 -2.85 -4.74
N ALA A 55 -4.32 -1.66 -5.35
CA ALA A 55 -4.20 -1.57 -6.81
C ALA A 55 -2.83 -2.06 -7.26
N THR A 56 -1.77 -1.71 -6.51
CA THR A 56 -0.44 -2.27 -6.73
C THR A 56 -0.41 -3.78 -6.48
N ALA A 57 -1.14 -4.28 -5.47
CA ALA A 57 -1.27 -5.72 -5.21
C ALA A 57 -1.82 -6.46 -6.44
N GLU A 58 -2.96 -5.99 -6.97
CA GLU A 58 -3.63 -6.61 -8.11
C GLU A 58 -2.75 -6.57 -9.37
N GLN A 59 -2.02 -5.48 -9.59
CA GLN A 59 -1.04 -5.42 -10.68
C GLN A 59 0.05 -6.50 -10.53
N LYS A 60 0.69 -6.58 -9.36
CA LYS A 60 1.78 -7.54 -9.11
C LYS A 60 1.28 -8.99 -9.15
N ILE A 61 0.05 -9.24 -8.70
CA ILE A 61 -0.61 -10.55 -8.79
C ILE A 61 -0.86 -10.93 -10.26
N GLY A 62 -1.30 -9.98 -11.10
CA GLY A 62 -1.49 -10.22 -12.54
C GLY A 62 -0.18 -10.53 -13.26
N ASP A 63 0.87 -9.76 -12.99
CA ASP A 63 2.19 -9.96 -13.59
C ASP A 63 2.78 -11.32 -13.21
N GLY A 64 2.75 -11.66 -11.91
CA GLY A 64 3.25 -12.94 -11.42
C GLY A 64 2.43 -14.13 -11.96
N TYR A 65 1.12 -13.95 -12.16
CA TYR A 65 0.25 -14.98 -12.73
C TYR A 65 0.64 -15.30 -14.18
N ILE A 66 0.83 -14.27 -15.01
CA ILE A 66 1.24 -14.44 -16.40
C ILE A 66 2.57 -15.21 -16.46
N GLN A 67 3.55 -14.82 -15.64
CA GLN A 67 4.84 -15.53 -15.57
C GLN A 67 4.68 -16.98 -15.10
N LYS A 68 3.85 -17.22 -14.08
CA LYS A 68 3.57 -18.58 -13.58
C LYS A 68 2.96 -19.46 -14.68
N GLN A 69 1.97 -18.95 -15.41
CA GLN A 69 1.27 -19.73 -16.43
C GLN A 69 2.11 -20.00 -17.67
N ILE A 70 2.95 -19.06 -18.10
CA ILE A 70 3.90 -19.31 -19.20
C ILE A 70 4.80 -20.49 -18.87
N ASN A 71 5.20 -20.64 -17.60
CA ASN A 71 6.04 -21.75 -17.16
C ASN A 71 5.28 -23.07 -17.00
N CYS A 72 4.02 -23.04 -16.55
CA CYS A 72 3.26 -24.27 -16.25
C CYS A 72 2.43 -24.78 -17.44
N THR A 73 1.92 -23.89 -18.29
CA THR A 73 1.07 -24.22 -19.44
C THR A 73 1.53 -23.45 -20.69
N PRO A 74 2.72 -23.74 -21.23
CA PRO A 74 3.30 -22.94 -22.33
C PRO A 74 2.47 -22.95 -23.63
N SER A 75 1.59 -23.93 -23.81
CA SER A 75 0.67 -24.03 -24.95
C SER A 75 -0.66 -23.28 -24.75
N LEU A 76 -0.95 -22.83 -23.52
CA LEU A 76 -2.18 -22.11 -23.18
C LEU A 76 -1.80 -20.68 -22.76
N PRO A 77 -1.94 -19.69 -23.66
CA PRO A 77 -1.57 -18.32 -23.33
C PRO A 77 -2.49 -17.79 -22.22
N PRO A 78 -1.94 -17.22 -21.13
CA PRO A 78 -2.75 -16.64 -20.06
C PRO A 78 -3.43 -15.36 -20.52
N ASN A 79 -4.67 -15.16 -20.07
CA ASN A 79 -5.46 -13.96 -20.31
C ASN A 79 -6.33 -13.67 -19.07
N PRO A 80 -5.73 -13.18 -17.97
CA PRO A 80 -6.45 -12.89 -16.74
C PRO A 80 -7.53 -11.83 -16.99
N GLN A 81 -8.75 -12.10 -16.56
CA GLN A 81 -9.92 -11.22 -16.71
C GLN A 81 -10.27 -10.50 -15.41
N SER A 82 -10.09 -11.16 -14.27
CA SER A 82 -10.33 -10.55 -12.98
C SER A 82 -9.49 -11.16 -11.87
N ILE A 83 -9.21 -10.33 -10.89
CA ILE A 83 -8.59 -10.69 -9.61
C ILE A 83 -9.65 -10.38 -8.56
N THR A 84 -10.06 -11.40 -7.82
CA THR A 84 -11.00 -11.25 -6.70
C THR A 84 -10.27 -11.58 -5.42
N TRP A 85 -10.58 -10.86 -4.35
CA TRP A 85 -10.07 -11.15 -3.01
C TRP A 85 -11.12 -11.91 -2.21
N ASP A 86 -10.67 -12.92 -1.46
CA ASP A 86 -11.50 -13.53 -0.43
C ASP A 86 -11.67 -12.55 0.73
N PRO A 87 -12.83 -12.53 1.42
CA PRO A 87 -12.99 -11.74 2.64
C PRO A 87 -11.87 -12.05 3.67
N PRO A 88 -11.27 -11.05 4.32
CA PRO A 88 -11.69 -9.64 4.41
C PRO A 88 -11.21 -8.72 3.28
N GLY A 89 -10.53 -9.24 2.26
CA GLY A 89 -9.84 -8.45 1.25
C GLY A 89 -8.33 -8.40 1.48
N PHE A 90 -7.66 -7.45 0.83
CA PHE A 90 -6.24 -7.18 1.03
C PHE A 90 -6.04 -6.12 2.12
N ALA A 91 -5.10 -6.36 3.04
CA ALA A 91 -4.64 -5.35 3.98
C ALA A 91 -3.10 -5.30 4.02
N PRO A 92 -2.47 -4.11 3.97
CA PRO A 92 -1.02 -3.99 4.06
C PRO A 92 -0.47 -4.63 5.34
N ASN A 93 0.66 -5.35 5.23
CA ASN A 93 1.30 -6.14 6.31
C ASN A 93 0.48 -7.31 6.89
N VAL A 94 -0.75 -7.51 6.44
CA VAL A 94 -1.58 -8.68 6.77
C VAL A 94 -1.65 -9.63 5.57
N GLY A 95 -1.70 -9.06 4.37
CA GLY A 95 -1.88 -9.77 3.12
C GLY A 95 -3.34 -10.07 2.82
N GLY A 96 -3.54 -11.01 1.91
CA GLY A 96 -4.85 -11.52 1.51
C GLY A 96 -4.69 -12.73 0.59
N SER A 97 -5.79 -13.43 0.35
CA SER A 97 -5.89 -14.47 -0.66
C SER A 97 -7.03 -14.17 -1.61
N GLY A 98 -7.07 -14.92 -2.70
CA GLY A 98 -8.19 -14.83 -3.62
C GLY A 98 -7.98 -15.65 -4.87
N VAL A 99 -8.81 -15.37 -5.86
CA VAL A 99 -8.84 -16.12 -7.12
C VAL A 99 -8.59 -15.20 -8.30
N ILE A 100 -7.73 -15.64 -9.21
CA ILE A 100 -7.62 -15.11 -10.56
C ILE A 100 -8.56 -15.91 -11.45
N ARG A 101 -9.42 -15.21 -12.19
CA ARG A 101 -10.20 -15.79 -13.29
C ARG A 101 -9.55 -15.44 -14.61
N ASP A 102 -9.29 -16.47 -15.41
CA ASP A 102 -8.78 -16.33 -16.77
C ASP A 102 -9.91 -16.45 -17.79
N ALA A 103 -9.70 -15.92 -18.99
CA ALA A 103 -10.61 -16.12 -20.11
C ALA A 103 -10.68 -17.60 -20.51
N ASN A 104 -9.58 -18.33 -20.38
CA ASN A 104 -9.58 -19.78 -20.52
C ASN A 104 -10.01 -20.43 -19.19
N PRO A 105 -11.14 -21.16 -19.15
CA PRO A 105 -11.64 -21.78 -17.92
C PRO A 105 -10.76 -22.90 -17.36
N GLN A 106 -9.78 -23.39 -18.13
CA GLN A 106 -8.77 -24.34 -17.65
C GLN A 106 -7.63 -23.66 -16.90
N LEU A 107 -7.51 -22.33 -17.01
CA LEU A 107 -6.52 -21.50 -16.35
C LEU A 107 -7.17 -20.68 -15.21
N GLY A 108 -6.35 -19.88 -14.54
CA GLY A 108 -6.69 -19.16 -13.32
C GLY A 108 -6.26 -19.95 -12.08
N GLY A 109 -6.83 -19.57 -10.94
CA GLY A 109 -6.59 -20.29 -9.68
C GLY A 109 -6.39 -19.37 -8.49
N GLN A 110 -6.12 -20.00 -7.35
CA GLN A 110 -5.91 -19.31 -6.08
C GLN A 110 -4.59 -18.55 -6.06
N TYR A 111 -4.50 -17.48 -5.29
CA TYR A 111 -3.25 -16.81 -4.98
C TYR A 111 -3.24 -16.38 -3.50
N ARG A 112 -2.04 -16.14 -2.99
CA ARG A 112 -1.82 -15.47 -1.70
C ARG A 112 -0.84 -14.34 -1.92
N ALA A 113 -1.11 -13.18 -1.36
CA ALA A 113 -0.24 -12.01 -1.50
C ALA A 113 -0.08 -11.31 -0.17
N ASP A 114 1.16 -10.98 0.18
CA ASP A 114 1.49 -10.11 1.30
C ASP A 114 2.51 -9.06 0.89
N TYR A 115 2.45 -7.93 1.59
CA TYR A 115 3.38 -6.83 1.43
C TYR A 115 4.01 -6.54 2.80
N VAL A 116 5.28 -6.89 2.95
CA VAL A 116 6.00 -6.85 4.22
C VAL A 116 7.36 -6.21 3.99
N ASN A 117 7.73 -5.25 4.85
CA ASN A 117 9.03 -4.56 4.82
C ASN A 117 9.39 -3.97 3.45
N GLY A 118 8.43 -3.40 2.73
CA GLY A 118 8.70 -2.78 1.43
C GLY A 118 8.67 -3.75 0.24
N ARG A 119 8.32 -5.02 0.46
CA ARG A 119 8.47 -6.10 -0.53
C ARG A 119 7.18 -6.92 -0.66
N TRP A 120 6.82 -7.22 -1.90
CA TRP A 120 5.76 -8.16 -2.25
C TRP A 120 6.24 -9.62 -2.13
N HIS A 121 5.43 -10.46 -1.49
CA HIS A 121 5.50 -11.91 -1.62
C HIS A 121 4.17 -12.40 -2.18
N ILE A 122 4.23 -13.13 -3.29
CA ILE A 122 3.03 -13.62 -3.97
C ILE A 122 3.24 -15.10 -4.28
N GLU A 123 2.28 -15.91 -3.88
CA GLU A 123 2.27 -17.35 -4.07
C GLU A 123 1.10 -17.76 -4.97
N TYR A 124 1.38 -18.69 -5.88
CA TYR A 124 0.39 -19.37 -6.72
C TYR A 124 0.48 -20.86 -6.41
N PRO A 125 -0.39 -21.40 -5.52
CA PRO A 125 -0.34 -22.77 -5.00
C PRO A 125 -0.87 -23.79 -6.01
N TYR A 126 -0.33 -23.73 -7.23
CA TYR A 126 -0.64 -24.64 -8.32
C TYR A 126 0.56 -24.78 -9.25
N CYS A 127 0.32 -25.57 -10.31
CA CYS A 127 1.22 -26.40 -11.11
C CYS A 127 1.29 -27.83 -10.53
#